data_AF-A0A158M3F2-F1
#
_entry.id   AF-A0A158M3F2-F1
#
_cell.length_a   1.000
_cell.length_b   1.000
_cell.length_c   1.000
_cell.angle_alpha   90.00
_cell.angle_beta   90.00
_cell.angle_gamma   90.00
#
_symmetry.space_group_name_H-M   'P 1'
#
loop_
_entity.id
_entity.type
_entity.pdbx_description
1 polymer ?
#
loop_
_entity_poly.entity_id
_entity_poly.type
_entity_poly.pdbx_seq_one_letter_code
_entity_poly.pdbx_strand_id
1 'polypeptide(L)'
;MADAPMPPARPVWSAPSYLMLLEMASLGFGWTELPRWMVQRFGQARLRELDVPGWPRHIKVDAVWSARRTLGPAGAWLLHSLAGV
;
A
#
# COMPACT_ATOMS: atom_id res chain seq x y z
N MET A 1 19.55 12.56 -38.86
CA MET A 1 19.21 12.81 -37.45
C MET A 1 19.59 11.56 -36.68
N ALA A 2 20.67 11.63 -35.91
CA ALA A 2 21.17 10.47 -35.15
C ALA A 2 20.22 10.17 -33.98
N ASP A 3 19.91 8.89 -33.80
CA ASP A 3 19.21 8.35 -32.63
C ASP A 3 20.07 8.63 -31.39
N ALA A 4 19.58 9.50 -30.50
CA ALA A 4 20.27 9.76 -29.25
C ALA A 4 20.13 8.52 -28.36
N PRO A 5 21.22 7.98 -27.77
CA PRO A 5 21.13 6.77 -26.96
C PRO A 5 20.14 7.00 -25.82
N MET A 6 19.15 6.12 -25.72
CA MET A 6 18.16 6.17 -24.64
C MET A 6 18.90 6.11 -23.30
N PRO A 7 18.60 7.03 -22.35
CA PRO A 7 19.27 7.00 -21.05
C PRO A 7 19.08 5.61 -20.41
N PRO A 8 20.09 5.10 -19.68
CA PRO A 8 20.00 3.79 -19.07
C PRO A 8 18.75 3.72 -18.20
N ALA A 9 17.98 2.63 -18.37
CA ALA A 9 16.81 2.38 -17.54
C ALA A 9 17.23 2.42 -16.06
N ARG A 10 16.55 3.25 -15.27
CA ARG A 10 16.81 3.31 -13.82
C ARG A 10 16.46 1.94 -13.24
N PRO A 11 17.22 1.43 -12.25
CA PRO A 11 16.89 0.17 -11.59
C PRO A 11 15.50 0.26 -10.99
N VAL A 12 14.57 -0.56 -11.48
CA VAL A 12 13.23 -0.72 -10.90
C VAL A 12 13.28 -1.95 -10.02
N TRP A 13 12.77 -1.82 -8.81
CA TRP A 13 12.62 -2.92 -7.88
C TRP A 13 11.14 -3.26 -7.72
N SER A 14 10.88 -4.54 -7.52
CA SER A 14 9.55 -5.08 -7.23
C SER A 14 9.68 -6.03 -6.05
N ALA A 15 8.59 -6.21 -5.33
CA ALA A 15 8.54 -7.11 -4.20
C ALA A 15 7.18 -7.81 -4.13
N PRO A 16 7.12 -9.01 -3.54
CA PRO A 16 5.89 -9.80 -3.51
C PRO A 16 4.85 -9.26 -2.50
N SER A 17 5.21 -8.30 -1.66
CA SER A 17 4.32 -7.75 -0.63
C SER A 17 4.68 -6.32 -0.24
N TYR A 18 3.70 -5.59 0.29
CA TYR A 18 3.90 -4.23 0.82
C TYR A 18 4.87 -4.16 2.00
N LEU A 19 4.93 -5.20 2.83
CA LEU A 19 5.90 -5.23 3.95
C LEU A 19 7.33 -5.26 3.42
N MET A 20 7.60 -6.05 2.38
CA MET A 20 8.92 -6.06 1.75
C MET A 20 9.23 -4.72 1.06
N LEU A 21 8.24 -4.09 0.42
CA LEU A 21 8.42 -2.74 -0.14
C LEU A 21 8.75 -1.70 0.94
N LEU A 22 8.10 -1.77 2.10
CA LEU A 22 8.36 -0.89 3.25
C LEU A 22 9.80 -1.03 3.75
N GLU A 23 10.29 -2.27 3.90
CA GLU A 23 11.66 -2.56 4.31
C GLU A 23 12.67 -2.03 3.29
N MET A 24 12.44 -2.31 2.00
CA MET A 24 13.32 -1.84 0.92
C MET A 24 13.39 -0.31 0.85
N ALA A 25 12.26 0.37 0.96
CA ALA A 25 12.22 1.83 1.04
C ALA A 25 13.00 2.34 2.28
N SER A 26 12.81 1.69 3.42
CA SER A 26 13.46 2.07 4.69
C SER A 26 14.97 1.82 4.70
N LEU A 27 15.44 0.85 3.90
CA LEU A 27 16.87 0.57 3.68
C LEU A 27 17.51 1.47 2.61
N GLY A 28 16.73 2.34 1.95
CA GLY A 28 17.24 3.31 0.98
C GLY A 28 17.35 2.80 -0.46
N PHE A 29 16.66 1.72 -0.83
CA PHE A 29 16.62 1.22 -2.22
C PHE A 29 15.90 2.17 -3.19
N GLY A 30 15.18 3.18 -2.65
CA GLY A 30 14.53 4.22 -3.43
C GLY A 30 13.20 4.63 -2.81
N TRP A 31 12.24 4.97 -3.66
CA TRP A 31 10.87 5.30 -3.30
C TRP A 31 9.89 4.28 -3.87
N THR A 32 8.75 4.13 -3.21
CA THR A 32 7.68 3.22 -3.65
C THR A 32 6.34 3.70 -3.13
N GLU A 33 5.26 3.19 -3.72
CA GLU A 33 3.90 3.42 -3.25
C GLU A 33 3.59 2.50 -2.06
N LEU A 34 3.11 3.10 -0.96
CA LEU A 34 2.79 2.38 0.27
C LEU A 34 1.44 2.85 0.83
N PRO A 35 0.64 1.94 1.43
CA PRO A 35 -0.53 2.36 2.19
C PRO A 35 -0.13 3.26 3.37
N ARG A 36 -0.76 4.43 3.49
CA ARG A 36 -0.44 5.40 4.56
C ARG A 36 -0.53 4.81 5.96
N TRP A 37 -1.54 3.97 6.22
CA TRP A 37 -1.71 3.31 7.52
C TRP A 37 -0.51 2.42 7.88
N MET A 38 0.12 1.79 6.88
CA MET A 38 1.27 0.92 7.07
C MET A 38 2.50 1.75 7.43
N VAL A 39 2.74 2.87 6.74
CA VAL A 39 3.84 3.79 7.05
C VAL A 39 3.66 4.43 8.44
N GLN A 40 2.44 4.83 8.80
CA GLN A 40 2.14 5.41 10.11
C GLN A 40 2.38 4.42 11.26
N ARG A 41 2.05 3.14 11.05
CA ARG A 41 2.16 2.11 12.09
C ARG A 41 3.55 1.49 12.18
N PHE A 42 4.24 1.31 11.05
CA PHE A 42 5.47 0.51 10.97
C PHE A 42 6.67 1.27 10.39
N GLY A 43 6.47 2.46 9.84
CA GLY A 43 7.53 3.21 9.14
C GLY A 43 8.55 3.91 10.05
N GLN A 44 8.33 3.92 11.37
CA GLN A 44 9.29 4.41 12.39
C GLN A 44 9.89 5.80 12.08
N ALA A 45 9.14 6.68 11.40
CA ALA A 45 9.61 7.98 10.90
C ALA A 45 10.87 7.95 9.99
N ARG A 46 11.22 6.78 9.42
CA ARG A 46 12.36 6.62 8.49
C ARG A 46 12.01 6.96 7.04
N LEU A 47 10.71 7.09 6.75
CA LEU A 47 10.19 7.39 5.43
C LEU A 47 9.54 8.77 5.39
N ARG A 48 9.66 9.43 4.24
CA ARG A 48 9.03 10.72 3.97
C ARG A 48 8.03 10.56 2.83
N GLU A 49 6.80 11.01 3.07
CA GLU A 49 5.78 11.08 2.03
C GLU A 49 6.17 12.11 0.96
N LEU A 50 6.03 11.73 -0.31
CA LEU A 50 6.29 12.60 -1.46
C LEU A 50 4.99 13.22 -1.94
N ASP A 51 5.02 14.51 -2.24
CA ASP A 51 3.89 15.22 -2.85
C ASP A 51 3.93 15.03 -4.37
N VAL A 52 3.01 14.22 -4.90
CA VAL A 52 2.97 13.81 -6.30
C VAL A 52 1.54 13.99 -6.83
N PRO A 53 1.36 14.61 -8.01
CA PRO A 53 0.03 14.76 -8.60
C PRO A 53 -0.72 13.43 -8.73
N GLY A 54 -2.00 13.43 -8.33
CA GLY A 54 -2.84 12.23 -8.36
C GLY A 54 -2.65 11.28 -7.17
N TRP A 55 -1.88 11.68 -6.16
CA TRP A 55 -1.79 10.99 -4.87
C TRP A 55 -2.31 11.89 -3.74
N PRO A 56 -2.83 11.30 -2.64
CA PRO A 56 -2.99 9.88 -2.37
C PRO A 56 -4.09 9.21 -3.21
N ARG A 57 -3.91 7.92 -3.50
CA ARG A 57 -4.96 7.09 -4.10
C ARG A 57 -5.79 6.43 -3.00
N HIS A 58 -7.10 6.58 -3.08
CA HIS A 58 -8.03 5.89 -2.19
C HIS A 58 -8.34 4.50 -2.73
N ILE A 59 -7.97 3.48 -1.95
CA ILE A 59 -8.27 2.07 -2.26
C ILE A 59 -9.53 1.70 -1.49
N LYS A 60 -10.58 1.27 -2.20
CA LYS A 60 -11.80 0.74 -1.59
C LYS A 60 -11.53 -0.67 -1.05
N VAL A 61 -12.00 -0.93 0.16
CA VAL A 61 -11.92 -2.25 0.81
C VAL A 61 -13.34 -2.62 1.21
N ASP A 62 -13.83 -3.74 0.70
CA ASP A 62 -15.17 -4.24 0.97
C ASP A 62 -15.09 -5.45 1.91
N ALA A 63 -15.98 -5.49 2.91
CA ALA A 63 -16.15 -6.68 3.74
C ALA A 63 -17.06 -7.68 3.00
N VAL A 64 -16.59 -8.92 2.85
CA VAL A 64 -17.33 -9.97 2.14
C VAL A 64 -17.58 -11.17 3.04
N TRP A 65 -18.74 -11.79 2.88
CA TRP A 65 -19.12 -13.01 3.59
C TRP A 65 -19.91 -13.94 2.67
N SER A 66 -20.05 -15.19 3.08
CA SER A 66 -20.83 -16.17 2.31
C SER A 66 -22.31 -15.84 2.35
N ALA A 67 -22.95 -15.76 1.18
CA ALA A 67 -24.41 -15.68 1.10
C ALA A 67 -25.10 -16.92 1.67
N ARG A 68 -24.41 -18.08 1.70
CA ARG A 68 -24.95 -19.35 2.22
C ARG A 68 -24.84 -19.48 3.73
N ARG A 69 -23.93 -18.73 4.36
CA ARG A 69 -23.70 -18.76 5.80
C ARG A 69 -23.66 -17.33 6.30
N THR A 70 -24.78 -16.88 6.86
CA THR A 70 -24.88 -15.56 7.47
C THR A 70 -23.86 -15.39 8.58
N LEU A 71 -23.42 -14.16 8.79
CA LEU A 71 -22.54 -13.83 9.91
C LEU A 71 -23.26 -14.17 11.23
N GLY A 72 -22.61 -14.99 12.05
CA GLY A 72 -23.04 -15.18 13.44
C GLY A 72 -22.74 -13.93 14.29
N PRO A 73 -23.06 -13.95 15.59
CA PRO A 73 -22.89 -12.79 16.48
C PRO A 73 -21.48 -12.20 16.46
N ALA A 74 -20.44 -13.04 16.47
CA ALA A 74 -19.05 -12.58 16.40
C ALA A 74 -18.71 -11.93 15.04
N GLY A 75 -19.25 -12.46 13.94
CA GLY A 75 -19.04 -11.91 12.61
C GLY A 75 -19.75 -10.57 12.43
N ALA A 76 -20.98 -10.45 12.94
CA ALA A 76 -21.73 -9.19 12.93
C ALA A 76 -21.04 -8.12 13.79
N TRP A 77 -20.55 -8.50 14.98
CA TRP A 77 -19.76 -7.62 15.84
C TRP A 77 -18.49 -7.11 15.15
N LEU A 78 -17.75 -7.99 14.48
CA LEU A 78 -16.53 -7.60 13.75
C LEU A 78 -16.86 -6.65 12.60
N LEU A 79 -17.92 -6.94 11.82
CA LEU A 79 -18.36 -6.07 10.72
C LEU A 79 -18.69 -4.67 11.22
N HIS A 80 -19.47 -4.56 12.31
CA HIS A 80 -19.80 -3.28 12.95
C HIS A 80 -18.54 -2.54 13.42
N SER A 81 -17.63 -3.26 14.09
CA SER A 81 -16.37 -2.68 14.59
C SER A 81 -15.45 -2.17 13.47
N LEU A 82 -15.46 -2.81 12.30
CA LEU A 82 -14.67 -2.41 11.13
C LEU A 82 -15.34 -1.29 10.31
N ALA A 83 -16.68 -1.29 10.25
CA ALA A 83 -17.44 -0.31 9.46
C ALA A 83 -17.58 1.04 10.18
N GLY A 84 -17.31 1.11 11.49
CA GLY A 84 -17.35 2.36 12.26
C GLY A 84 -18.72 3.02 12.34
N VAL A 85 -19.78 2.27 12.05
CA VAL A 85 -21.20 2.64 12.23
C VAL A 85 -21.67 2.16 13.56
#